data_AF-A0A353R3Y8-F1
#
_entry.id   AF-A0A353R3Y8-F1
#
_cell.length_a   1.000
_cell.length_b   1.000
_cell.length_c   1.000
_cell.angle_alpha   90.00
_cell.angle_beta   90.00
_cell.angle_gamma   90.00
#
_symmetry.space_group_name_H-M   'P 1'
#
loop_
_entity.id
_entity.type
_entity.pdbx_description
1 polymer ?
#
loop_
_entity_poly.entity_id
_entity_poly.type
_entity_poly.pdbx_seq_one_letter_code
_entity_poly.pdbx_strand_id
1 'polypeptide(L)'
;MTQALSSVQDLYETWCTARRTVAIELMLSLFNPEAGDRADQSEGNGGPRVIGGSAFGYTKLQTALLSKLLPEPFEGELRATHGLIKRGESWRIVRYHESRQLDLAQEMGFALDA
;
A
#
# COMPACT_ATOMS: atom_id res chain seq x y z
N MET A 1 -21.91 7.70 -3.77
CA MET A 1 -20.82 6.94 -3.12
C MET A 1 -21.36 6.42 -1.79
N THR A 2 -21.16 5.15 -1.42
CA THR A 2 -21.67 4.60 -0.14
C THR A 2 -20.81 5.07 1.04
N GLN A 3 -21.41 5.19 2.23
CA GLN A 3 -20.69 5.60 3.45
C GLN A 3 -19.48 4.71 3.75
N ALA A 4 -19.61 3.39 3.53
CA ALA A 4 -18.52 2.44 3.72
C ALA A 4 -17.32 2.70 2.78
N LEU A 5 -17.59 3.05 1.51
CA LEU A 5 -16.53 3.37 0.56
C LEU A 5 -15.79 4.66 0.94
N SER A 6 -16.53 5.68 1.42
CA SER A 6 -15.92 6.91 1.96
C SER A 6 -14.99 6.62 3.13
N SER A 7 -15.43 5.85 4.13
CA SER A 7 -14.60 5.54 5.29
C SER A 7 -13.35 4.73 4.95
N VAL A 8 -13.43 3.84 3.94
CA VAL A 8 -12.26 3.10 3.44
C VAL A 8 -11.29 4.03 2.70
N GLN A 9 -11.82 4.97 1.91
CA GLN A 9 -11.02 5.99 1.23
C GLN A 9 -10.29 6.88 2.24
N ASP A 10 -10.98 7.36 3.28
CA ASP A 10 -10.39 8.21 4.32
C ASP A 10 -9.27 7.48 5.08
N LEU A 11 -9.47 6.20 5.41
CA LEU A 11 -8.46 5.38 6.06
C LEU A 11 -7.23 5.18 5.16
N TYR A 12 -7.44 4.95 3.87
CA TYR A 12 -6.36 4.82 2.90
C TYR A 12 -5.55 6.12 2.76
N GLU A 13 -6.22 7.26 2.66
CA GLU A 13 -5.57 8.58 2.58
C GLU A 13 -4.79 8.92 3.85
N THR A 14 -5.35 8.56 5.02
CA THR A 14 -4.65 8.66 6.31
C THR A 14 -3.38 7.83 6.32
N TRP A 15 -3.44 6.58 5.86
CA TRP A 15 -2.26 5.71 5.76
C TRP A 15 -1.20 6.28 4.81
N CYS A 16 -1.60 6.74 3.62
CA CYS A 16 -0.70 7.35 2.65
C CYS A 16 0.03 8.56 3.25
N THR A 17 -0.69 9.41 3.98
CA THR A 17 -0.13 10.58 4.66
C THR A 17 0.87 10.16 5.73
N ALA A 18 0.48 9.25 6.63
CA ALA A 18 1.33 8.75 7.71
C ALA A 18 2.63 8.13 7.19
N ARG A 19 2.55 7.40 6.07
CA ARG A 19 3.70 6.78 5.43
C ARG A 19 4.65 7.79 4.80
N ARG A 20 4.14 8.81 4.09
CA ARG A 20 4.96 9.86 3.46
C ARG A 20 5.74 10.67 4.49
N THR A 21 5.16 10.86 5.68
CA THR A 21 5.78 11.61 6.79
C THR A 21 6.49 10.73 7.80
N VAL A 22 6.50 9.40 7.61
CA VAL A 22 7.10 8.42 8.53
C VAL A 22 6.55 8.55 9.96
N ALA A 23 5.25 8.81 10.10
CA ALA A 23 4.56 8.91 11.38
C ALA A 23 4.27 7.51 11.97
N ILE A 24 5.29 6.86 12.52
CA ILE A 24 5.27 5.45 12.94
C ILE A 24 4.11 5.12 13.90
N GLU A 25 3.87 5.95 14.92
CA GLU A 25 2.78 5.70 15.89
C GLU A 25 1.40 5.73 15.22
N LEU A 26 1.17 6.72 14.34
CA LEU A 26 -0.06 6.79 13.57
C LEU A 26 -0.20 5.57 12.66
N MET A 27 0.89 5.19 11.99
CA MET A 27 0.93 4.00 11.13
C MET A 27 0.49 2.74 11.88
N LEU A 28 1.04 2.47 13.07
CA LEU A 28 0.69 1.33 13.90
C LEU A 28 -0.76 1.39 14.40
N SER A 29 -1.26 2.59 14.73
CA SER A 29 -2.63 2.78 15.24
C SER A 29 -3.74 2.40 14.23
N LEU A 30 -3.42 2.38 12.93
CA LEU A 30 -4.37 2.00 11.88
C LEU A 30 -4.54 0.49 11.74
N PHE A 31 -3.62 -0.31 12.30
CA PHE A 31 -3.70 -1.77 12.26
C PHE A 31 -4.65 -2.29 13.35
N ASN A 32 -5.33 -3.40 13.05
CA ASN A 32 -6.05 -4.15 14.06
C ASN A 32 -5.06 -5.02 14.85
N PRO A 33 -4.81 -4.77 16.15
CA PRO A 33 -3.86 -5.54 16.95
C PRO A 33 -4.30 -7.00 17.17
N GLU A 34 -5.58 -7.33 16.94
CA GLU A 34 -6.15 -8.66 17.14
C GLU A 34 -6.28 -9.47 15.84
N ALA A 35 -5.70 -8.99 14.73
CA ALA A 35 -5.91 -9.60 13.42
C ALA A 35 -5.14 -10.93 13.24
N GLY A 36 -5.88 -12.04 13.14
CA GLY A 36 -5.39 -13.34 12.64
C GLY A 36 -5.83 -13.68 11.21
N ASP A 37 -6.72 -12.87 10.61
CA ASP A 37 -7.33 -13.19 9.31
C ASP A 37 -6.54 -12.62 8.12
N ARG A 38 -6.29 -13.49 7.13
CA ARG A 38 -5.64 -13.15 5.86
C ARG A 38 -6.67 -12.69 4.84
N ALA A 39 -6.53 -11.45 4.36
CA ALA A 39 -7.10 -11.03 3.07
C ALA A 39 -6.00 -11.16 2.00
N ASP A 40 -6.26 -11.84 0.89
CA ASP A 40 -5.39 -11.86 -0.29
C ASP A 40 -6.03 -11.04 -1.41
N GLN A 41 -5.21 -10.35 -2.21
CA GLN A 41 -5.66 -9.64 -3.41
C GLN A 41 -4.68 -9.85 -4.57
N SER A 42 -5.20 -9.83 -5.80
CA SER A 42 -4.45 -9.94 -7.05
C SER A 42 -4.54 -8.66 -7.89
N GLU A 43 -3.56 -8.46 -8.78
CA GLU A 43 -3.27 -7.24 -9.56
C GLU A 43 -4.40 -6.76 -10.50
N GLY A 44 -5.45 -7.55 -10.71
CA GLY A 44 -6.45 -7.33 -11.77
C GLY A 44 -7.49 -6.22 -11.50
N ASN A 45 -7.51 -5.60 -10.31
CA ASN A 45 -8.53 -4.60 -9.95
C ASN A 45 -7.92 -3.46 -9.12
N GLY A 46 -7.65 -2.32 -9.77
CA GLY A 46 -7.20 -1.11 -9.09
C GLY A 46 -8.29 -0.50 -8.20
N GLY A 47 -7.90 -0.01 -7.02
CA GLY A 47 -8.77 0.72 -6.11
C GLY A 47 -9.43 -0.11 -5.00
N PRO A 48 -10.06 0.55 -4.02
CA PRO A 48 -10.68 -0.10 -2.89
C PRO A 48 -11.97 -0.84 -3.29
N ARG A 49 -12.11 -2.10 -2.85
CA ARG A 49 -13.37 -2.86 -2.94
C ARG A 49 -13.85 -3.23 -1.56
N VAL A 50 -15.15 -3.05 -1.32
CA VAL A 50 -15.81 -3.39 -0.05
C VAL A 50 -16.73 -4.59 -0.28
N ILE A 51 -16.59 -5.64 0.53
CA ILE A 51 -17.39 -6.86 0.49
C ILE A 51 -17.85 -7.15 1.93
N GLY A 52 -19.11 -6.81 2.24
CA GLY A 52 -19.66 -6.95 3.59
C GLY A 52 -18.86 -6.14 4.62
N GLY A 53 -18.35 -6.82 5.65
CA GLY A 53 -17.51 -6.25 6.71
C GLY A 53 -16.02 -6.19 6.38
N SER A 54 -15.62 -6.53 5.16
CA SER A 54 -14.22 -6.54 4.73
C SER A 54 -14.03 -5.60 3.55
N ALA A 55 -12.82 -5.07 3.41
CA ALA A 55 -12.43 -4.31 2.24
C ALA A 55 -10.98 -4.64 1.88
N PHE A 56 -10.61 -4.36 0.65
CA PHE A 56 -9.22 -4.44 0.23
C PHE A 56 -8.91 -3.30 -0.73
N GLY A 57 -7.66 -2.84 -0.73
CA GLY A 57 -7.19 -1.80 -1.63
C GLY A 57 -5.88 -2.21 -2.29
N TYR A 58 -5.79 -1.97 -3.59
CA TYR A 58 -4.56 -2.13 -4.34
C TYR A 58 -4.13 -0.77 -4.90
N THR A 59 -2.85 -0.44 -4.69
CA THR A 59 -2.25 0.80 -5.14
C THR A 59 -0.97 0.52 -5.91
N LYS A 60 -0.82 1.21 -7.04
CA LYS A 60 0.46 1.38 -7.76
C LYS A 60 0.92 2.82 -7.63
N LEU A 61 2.18 3.02 -7.24
CA LEU A 61 2.80 4.34 -7.14
C LEU A 61 4.16 4.30 -7.84
N GLN A 62 4.44 5.27 -8.69
CA GLN A 62 5.81 5.54 -9.11
C GLN A 62 6.55 6.23 -7.98
N THR A 63 7.70 5.70 -7.60
CA THR A 63 8.46 6.16 -6.44
C THR A 63 9.96 5.98 -6.64
N ALA A 64 10.75 6.92 -6.12
CA ALA A 64 12.18 6.81 -5.97
C ALA A 64 12.56 6.19 -4.61
N LEU A 65 13.51 5.25 -4.59
CA LEU A 65 14.17 4.80 -3.36
C LEU A 65 15.49 5.56 -3.18
N LEU A 66 15.63 6.24 -2.05
CA LEU A 66 16.88 6.92 -1.68
C LEU A 66 17.76 5.98 -0.85
N SER A 67 19.01 5.80 -1.26
CA SER A 67 20.02 5.03 -0.54
C SER A 67 21.05 5.95 0.11
N LYS A 68 21.59 5.54 1.25
CA LYS A 68 22.82 6.18 1.80
C LYS A 68 24.10 5.62 1.18
N LEU A 69 24.00 4.48 0.49
CA LEU A 69 25.13 3.77 -0.09
C LEU A 69 25.39 4.16 -1.55
N LEU A 70 24.34 4.61 -2.25
CA LEU A 70 24.39 4.95 -3.66
C LEU A 70 23.84 6.38 -3.84
N PRO A 71 24.52 7.23 -4.64
CA PRO A 71 24.21 8.65 -4.72
C PRO A 71 22.93 8.95 -5.51
N GLU A 72 22.50 8.04 -6.38
CA GLU A 72 21.36 8.22 -7.27
C GLU A 72 20.09 7.53 -6.71
N PRO A 73 18.91 8.12 -6.91
CA PRO A 73 17.64 7.50 -6.57
C PRO A 73 17.32 6.33 -7.50
N PHE A 74 16.85 5.21 -6.93
CA PHE A 74 16.34 4.09 -7.71
C PHE A 74 14.87 4.31 -8.01
N GLU A 75 14.56 4.71 -9.24
CA GLU A 75 13.17 4.83 -9.70
C GLU A 75 12.53 3.45 -9.84
N GLY A 76 11.23 3.39 -9.60
CA GLY A 76 10.49 2.15 -9.75
C GLY A 76 9.03 2.21 -9.34
N GLU A 77 8.32 1.15 -9.71
CA GLU A 77 6.93 0.98 -9.34
C GLU A 77 6.83 0.28 -7.98
N LEU A 78 6.23 0.96 -7.02
CA LEU A 78 5.77 0.37 -5.77
C LEU A 78 4.34 -0.13 -5.94
N ARG A 79 4.11 -1.39 -5.56
CA ARG A 79 2.81 -2.02 -5.48
C ARG A 79 2.48 -2.29 -4.03
N ALA A 80 1.32 -1.86 -3.57
CA ALA A 80 0.85 -2.09 -2.21
C ALA A 80 -0.56 -2.68 -2.21
N THR A 81 -0.78 -3.63 -1.30
CA THR A 81 -2.09 -4.24 -1.03
C THR A 81 -2.42 -4.05 0.44
N HIS A 82 -3.65 -3.61 0.71
CA HIS A 82 -4.20 -3.43 2.04
C HIS A 82 -5.41 -4.35 2.22
N GLY A 83 -5.37 -5.20 3.23
CA GLY A 83 -6.56 -5.90 3.73
C GLY A 83 -7.17 -5.11 4.88
N LEU A 84 -8.49 -4.89 4.83
CA LEU A 84 -9.24 -4.08 5.78
C LEU A 84 -10.43 -4.86 6.34
N ILE A 85 -10.76 -4.62 7.62
CA ILE A 85 -11.97 -5.17 8.24
C ILE A 85 -12.69 -4.09 9.06
N LYS A 86 -14.02 -4.16 9.10
CA LYS A 86 -14.87 -3.33 9.96
C LYS A 86 -14.91 -3.92 11.37
N ARG A 87 -14.69 -3.06 12.37
CA ARG A 87 -14.77 -3.35 13.82
C ARG A 87 -15.59 -2.24 14.47
N GLY A 88 -16.82 -2.59 14.88
CA GLY A 88 -17.82 -1.62 15.31
C GLY A 88 -18.06 -0.58 14.22
N GLU A 89 -17.90 0.69 14.56
CA GLU A 89 -18.04 1.82 13.62
C GLU A 89 -16.77 2.17 12.83
N SER A 90 -15.67 1.45 13.06
CA SER A 90 -14.36 1.79 12.49
C SER A 90 -13.83 0.74 11.53
N TRP A 91 -13.04 1.16 10.54
CA TRP A 91 -12.26 0.26 9.70
C TRP A 91 -10.82 0.16 10.22
N ARG A 92 -10.20 -1.00 10.04
CA ARG A 92 -8.81 -1.29 10.47
C ARG A 92 -8.07 -2.09 9.41
N ILE A 93 -6.77 -1.83 9.28
CA ILE A 93 -5.86 -2.62 8.45
C ILE A 93 -5.55 -3.94 9.16
N VAL A 94 -5.85 -5.06 8.52
CA VAL A 94 -5.50 -6.41 9.02
C VAL A 94 -4.31 -7.01 8.30
N ARG A 95 -4.01 -6.51 7.10
CA ARG A 95 -2.87 -6.95 6.31
C ARG A 95 -2.33 -5.82 5.45
N TYR A 96 -1.01 -5.78 5.35
CA TYR A 96 -0.30 -4.95 4.41
C TYR A 96 0.73 -5.81 3.69
N HIS A 97 0.75 -5.74 2.36
CA HIS A 97 1.79 -6.36 1.55
C HIS A 97 2.31 -5.31 0.58
N GLU A 98 3.62 -5.23 0.45
CA GLU A 98 4.27 -4.39 -0.55
C GLU A 98 5.25 -5.19 -1.38
N SER A 99 5.31 -4.87 -2.67
CA SER A 99 6.36 -5.30 -3.57
C SER A 99 6.85 -4.10 -4.36
N ARG A 100 8.12 -4.15 -4.76
CA ARG A 100 8.74 -3.07 -5.51
C ARG A 100 9.40 -3.64 -6.75
N GLN A 101 9.08 -3.07 -7.90
CA GLN A 101 9.80 -3.30 -9.14
C GLN A 101 10.71 -2.10 -9.34
N LEU A 102 12.01 -2.33 -9.22
CA LEU A 102 13.03 -1.32 -9.51
C LEU A 102 13.34 -1.35 -11.01
N ASP A 103 13.47 -0.17 -11.63
CA ASP A 103 13.95 -0.08 -13.00
C ASP A 103 15.48 -0.20 -13.01
N LEU A 104 15.96 -1.43 -12.92
CA LEU A 104 17.40 -1.72 -12.87
C LEU A 104 18.04 -1.78 -14.26
N ALA A 105 17.26 -1.62 -15.34
CA ALA A 105 17.77 -1.76 -16.70
C ALA A 105 18.83 -0.69 -17.03
N GLN A 106 18.66 0.52 -16.51
CA GLN A 106 19.60 1.62 -16.73
C GLN A 106 20.87 1.49 -15.88
N GLU A 107 20.77 0.91 -14.68
CA GLU A 107 21.88 0.80 -13.72
C GLU A 107 22.74 -0.46 -13.88
N MET A 108 22.18 -1.56 -14.38
CA MET A 108 22.92 -2.82 -14.53
C MET A 108 23.69 -2.94 -15.86
N GLY A 109 23.70 -1.89 -16.69
CA GLY A 109 24.47 -1.87 -17.94
C GLY A 109 24.03 -2.92 -18.97
N PHE A 110 22.84 -3.50 -18.82
CA PHE A 110 22.25 -4.32 -19.88
C PHE A 110 21.84 -3.38 -21.00
N ALA A 111 22.71 -3.24 -22.00
CA ALA A 111 22.28 -2.82 -23.32
C ALA A 111 21.18 -3.79 -23.74
N LEU A 112 19.93 -3.33 -23.70
CA LEU A 112 18.85 -3.99 -24.42
C LEU A 112 19.13 -3.70 -25.88
N ASP A 113 19.96 -4.55 -26.50
CA ASP A 113 20.12 -4.58 -27.94
C ASP A 113 18.73 -4.78 -28.56
N ALA A 114 18.34 -3.80 -29.38
CA ALA A 114 17.05 -3.70 -30.05
C ALA A 114 16.89 -4.73 -31.18
#